data_AF-A0A8J6CEW5-F1
#
_entry.id   AF-A0A8J6CEW5-F1
#
_cell.length_a   1.000
_cell.length_b   1.000
_cell.length_c   1.000
_cell.angle_alpha   90.00
_cell.angle_beta   90.00
_cell.angle_gamma   90.00
#
_symmetry.space_group_name_H-M   'P 1'
#
loop_
_entity.id
_entity.type
_entity.pdbx_description
1 polymer ?
#
loop_
_entity_poly.entity_id
_entity_poly.type
_entity_poly.pdbx_seq_one_letter_code
_entity_poly.pdbx_strand_id
1 'polypeptide(L)'
;MRLAIATTLYLQQPNAGVPRVLCGLVKWCRDASTWADRLPSMIAPALTVPRIDVLIVTNAPEAVRAECPQPSVQLEPISAEYVKLVSRTRANPRDRGWLAKWWATGLTRYDLVLTLDVDIDLFELSEAHEWARAGGREGYLRAIAAAWSTELPRFVASPMRLLARPDFSAPVNTGILWIKPRRDDFMLGVALIARDNFTSARGWNSSGTVRELMPAQYLRDPLLRLNDTQAVRGNTWAFTGGDVDQGLFTMVYVMRARAYAALRGRVYVKHNWAGTKPWQHAACFGFYAALGLVELRAVPAPAPMPTPAGDQPRPGAHAPARLADPPLRFVPDVRGPPGSKCWPRLREQAEKLAEWRMSDTAKRHIPPEQLPVSAGGFGRCRKGGVKQYLLRRRGRRQ
;
A
#
# COMPACT_ATOMS: atom_id res chain seq x y z
N MET A 1 -4.60 2.32 -29.72
CA MET A 1 -4.13 3.00 -28.50
C MET A 1 -3.25 2.04 -27.71
N ARG A 2 -2.07 2.45 -27.26
CA ARG A 2 -1.20 1.70 -26.35
C ARG A 2 -1.53 2.07 -24.91
N LEU A 3 -1.97 1.09 -24.11
CA LEU A 3 -2.36 1.29 -22.73
C LEU A 3 -1.44 0.49 -21.81
N ALA A 4 -1.05 1.10 -20.69
CA ALA A 4 -0.38 0.40 -19.61
C ALA A 4 -1.17 0.45 -18.31
N ILE A 5 -1.10 -0.62 -17.53
CA ILE A 5 -1.45 -0.63 -16.11
C ILE A 5 -0.14 -0.67 -15.34
N ALA A 6 0.08 0.31 -14.48
CA ALA A 6 1.33 0.45 -13.76
C ALA A 6 1.10 0.51 -12.25
N THR A 7 2.05 -0.01 -11.49
CA THR A 7 2.27 0.42 -10.11
C THR A 7 3.69 0.90 -9.96
N THR A 8 3.98 1.53 -8.82
CA THR A 8 5.32 1.98 -8.50
C THR A 8 5.77 1.41 -7.17
N LEU A 9 6.97 0.82 -7.17
CA LEU A 9 7.64 0.34 -5.98
C LEU A 9 9.00 1.00 -5.84
N TYR A 10 9.14 1.84 -4.82
CA TYR A 10 10.42 2.42 -4.44
C TYR A 10 10.93 1.81 -3.14
N LEU A 11 12.10 1.17 -3.18
CA LEU A 11 12.79 0.65 -2.02
C LEU A 11 13.94 1.58 -1.65
N GLN A 12 13.89 2.18 -0.46
CA GLN A 12 14.97 3.05 0.02
C GLN A 12 16.29 2.28 0.19
N GLN A 13 16.19 1.02 0.59
CA GLN A 13 17.30 0.09 0.72
C GLN A 13 16.90 -1.18 -0.03
N PRO A 14 17.26 -1.30 -1.32
CA PRO A 14 16.90 -2.45 -2.15
C PRO A 14 17.30 -3.80 -1.52
N ASN A 15 18.32 -3.79 -0.66
CA ASN A 15 18.93 -4.99 -0.07
C ASN A 15 18.54 -5.25 1.39
N ALA A 16 17.73 -4.41 2.05
CA ALA A 16 17.50 -4.48 3.50
C ALA A 16 16.50 -5.56 3.98
N GLY A 17 16.25 -6.59 3.16
CA GLY A 17 15.24 -7.60 3.45
C GLY A 17 13.81 -7.10 3.18
N VAL A 18 12.87 -8.05 3.17
CA VAL A 18 11.51 -7.93 2.62
C VAL A 18 10.69 -6.86 3.36
N PRO A 19 10.46 -5.67 2.77
CA PRO A 19 9.61 -4.67 3.40
C PRO A 19 8.15 -5.15 3.38
N ARG A 20 7.37 -4.78 4.40
CA ARG A 20 5.91 -5.06 4.49
C ARG A 20 5.11 -4.64 3.25
N VAL A 21 5.68 -3.74 2.43
CA VAL A 21 5.12 -3.27 1.16
C VAL A 21 5.08 -4.37 0.09
N LEU A 22 5.92 -5.41 0.19
CA LEU A 22 5.98 -6.51 -0.78
C LEU A 22 4.71 -7.36 -0.80
N CYS A 23 3.87 -7.27 0.23
CA CYS A 23 2.66 -8.09 0.31
C CYS A 23 1.50 -7.46 -0.47
N GLY A 24 1.45 -6.13 -0.45
CA GLY A 24 0.67 -5.39 -1.45
C GLY A 24 1.17 -5.67 -2.86
N LEU A 25 2.50 -5.75 -3.07
CA LEU A 25 3.08 -6.06 -4.38
C LEU A 25 2.65 -7.43 -4.91
N VAL A 26 2.74 -8.50 -4.12
CA VAL A 26 2.34 -9.85 -4.56
C VAL A 26 0.86 -9.89 -4.94
N LYS A 27 -0.01 -9.29 -4.11
CA LYS A 27 -1.45 -9.14 -4.42
C LYS A 27 -1.64 -8.36 -5.71
N TRP A 28 -1.01 -7.18 -5.81
CA TRP A 28 -1.09 -6.34 -6.99
C TRP A 28 -0.70 -7.13 -8.23
N CYS A 29 0.42 -7.86 -8.20
CA CYS A 29 0.90 -8.69 -9.30
C CYS A 29 -0.12 -9.74 -9.74
N ARG A 30 -0.69 -10.47 -8.79
CA ARG A 30 -1.72 -11.45 -9.09
C ARG A 30 -2.95 -10.81 -9.73
N ASP A 31 -3.40 -9.69 -9.18
CA ASP A 31 -4.54 -8.95 -9.69
C ASP A 31 -4.22 -8.30 -11.06
N ALA A 32 -2.95 -8.03 -11.34
CA ALA A 32 -2.47 -7.37 -12.55
C ALA A 32 -2.77 -8.16 -13.81
N SER A 33 -2.55 -9.48 -13.78
CA SER A 33 -2.93 -10.35 -14.90
C SER A 33 -4.45 -10.36 -15.10
N THR A 34 -5.22 -10.40 -13.99
CA THR A 34 -6.68 -10.30 -14.08
C THR A 34 -7.13 -8.96 -14.67
N TRP A 35 -6.45 -7.86 -14.33
CA TRP A 35 -6.71 -6.56 -14.96
C TRP A 35 -6.36 -6.59 -16.45
N ALA A 36 -5.21 -7.11 -16.85
CA ALA A 36 -4.81 -7.16 -18.25
C ALA A 36 -5.81 -7.94 -19.12
N ASP A 37 -6.38 -9.02 -18.57
CA ASP A 37 -7.33 -9.87 -19.28
C ASP A 37 -8.75 -9.30 -19.30
N ARG A 38 -9.23 -8.76 -18.16
CA ARG A 38 -10.62 -8.28 -18.04
C ARG A 38 -10.79 -6.81 -18.45
N LEU A 39 -9.78 -5.97 -18.24
CA LEU A 39 -9.90 -4.55 -18.53
C LEU A 39 -10.23 -4.26 -20.00
N PRO A 40 -9.64 -4.95 -21.00
CA PRO A 40 -10.00 -4.74 -22.40
C PRO A 40 -11.50 -4.95 -22.62
N SER A 41 -12.12 -6.02 -22.13
CA SER A 41 -13.56 -6.24 -22.31
C SER A 41 -14.40 -5.22 -21.52
N MET A 42 -13.93 -4.77 -20.36
CA MET A 42 -14.59 -3.75 -19.55
C MET A 42 -14.59 -2.36 -20.20
N ILE A 43 -13.64 -2.05 -21.08
CA ILE A 43 -13.53 -0.74 -21.75
C ILE A 43 -13.63 -0.80 -23.27
N ALA A 44 -13.69 -2.01 -23.86
CA ALA A 44 -13.75 -2.25 -25.30
C ALA A 44 -14.89 -1.55 -26.03
N PRO A 45 -16.12 -1.43 -25.44
CA PRO A 45 -17.17 -0.65 -26.07
C PRO A 45 -16.79 0.81 -26.30
N ALA A 46 -15.80 1.29 -25.56
CA ALA A 46 -15.41 2.68 -25.45
C ALA A 46 -14.07 2.99 -26.11
N LEU A 47 -13.13 2.03 -26.10
CA LEU A 47 -11.75 2.21 -26.56
C LEU A 47 -11.19 0.93 -27.20
N THR A 48 -10.70 1.03 -28.43
CA THR A 48 -9.96 -0.07 -29.08
C THR A 48 -8.54 -0.16 -28.49
N VAL A 49 -8.36 -1.11 -27.57
CA VAL A 49 -7.09 -1.40 -26.90
C VAL A 49 -6.64 -2.81 -27.29
N PRO A 50 -5.78 -2.96 -28.30
CA PRO A 50 -5.38 -4.28 -28.80
C PRO A 50 -4.55 -5.05 -27.77
N ARG A 51 -3.84 -4.34 -26.90
CA ARG A 51 -2.98 -4.91 -25.86
C ARG A 51 -2.83 -3.94 -24.70
N ILE A 52 -2.81 -4.51 -23.50
CA ILE A 52 -2.49 -3.81 -22.26
C ILE A 52 -1.16 -4.35 -21.75
N ASP A 53 -0.19 -3.47 -21.57
CA ASP A 53 1.06 -3.84 -20.89
C ASP A 53 0.92 -3.64 -19.38
N VAL A 54 1.42 -4.58 -18.59
CA VAL A 54 1.41 -4.50 -17.14
C VAL A 54 2.81 -4.21 -16.64
N LEU A 55 2.96 -3.11 -15.90
CA LEU A 55 4.25 -2.54 -15.54
C LEU A 55 4.40 -2.40 -14.03
N ILE A 56 5.61 -2.68 -13.54
CA ILE A 56 6.05 -2.24 -12.22
C ILE A 56 7.22 -1.30 -12.41
N VAL A 57 6.99 -0.03 -12.10
CA VAL A 57 8.04 0.99 -12.09
C VAL A 57 8.82 0.87 -10.79
N THR A 58 10.12 0.60 -10.86
CA THR A 58 10.90 0.31 -9.64
C THR A 58 12.38 0.65 -9.72
N ASN A 59 12.98 0.95 -8.57
CA ASN A 59 14.43 1.05 -8.39
C ASN A 59 15.07 -0.26 -7.88
N ALA A 60 14.29 -1.34 -7.74
CA ALA A 60 14.75 -2.62 -7.22
C ALA A 60 14.18 -3.80 -8.04
N PRO A 61 14.53 -3.91 -9.33
CA PRO A 61 13.93 -4.88 -10.24
C PRO A 61 14.12 -6.34 -9.80
N GLU A 62 15.27 -6.69 -9.22
CA GLU A 62 15.53 -8.04 -8.72
C GLU A 62 14.62 -8.42 -7.54
N ALA A 63 14.42 -7.49 -6.60
CA ALA A 63 13.51 -7.68 -5.47
C ALA A 63 12.07 -7.82 -5.96
N VAL A 64 11.64 -6.98 -6.91
CA VAL A 64 10.31 -7.10 -7.53
C VAL A 64 10.16 -8.45 -8.21
N ARG A 65 11.12 -8.89 -9.03
CA ARG A 65 11.05 -10.15 -9.76
C ARG A 65 10.94 -11.36 -8.83
N ALA A 66 11.61 -11.32 -7.68
CA ALA A 66 11.54 -12.38 -6.68
C ALA A 66 10.13 -12.53 -6.06
N GLU A 67 9.40 -11.43 -5.90
CA GLU A 67 8.05 -11.44 -5.32
C GLU A 67 6.95 -11.52 -6.39
N CYS A 68 7.24 -11.04 -7.59
CA CYS A 68 6.31 -10.94 -8.71
C CYS A 68 6.84 -11.72 -9.92
N PRO A 69 6.85 -13.06 -9.86
CA PRO A 69 7.45 -13.89 -10.92
C PRO A 69 6.56 -14.02 -12.17
N GLN A 70 5.54 -13.16 -12.34
CA GLN A 70 4.60 -13.28 -13.45
C GLN A 70 5.23 -12.81 -14.77
N PRO A 71 5.30 -13.67 -15.82
CA PRO A 71 5.92 -13.29 -17.09
C PRO A 71 5.20 -12.15 -17.83
N SER A 72 3.90 -11.97 -17.57
CA SER A 72 3.09 -10.88 -18.13
C SER A 72 3.44 -9.51 -17.56
N VAL A 73 4.12 -9.45 -16.41
CA VAL A 73 4.47 -8.22 -15.74
C VAL A 73 5.88 -7.77 -16.15
N GLN A 74 5.95 -6.64 -16.85
CA GLN A 74 7.20 -6.02 -17.26
C GLN A 74 7.72 -5.12 -16.14
N LEU A 75 9.04 -5.08 -15.98
CA LEU A 75 9.69 -4.20 -15.01
C LEU A 75 10.20 -2.97 -15.74
N GLU A 76 9.80 -1.80 -15.27
CA GLU A 76 10.29 -0.52 -15.76
C GLU A 76 11.30 0.05 -14.74
N PRO A 77 12.61 -0.04 -15.01
CA PRO A 77 13.61 0.47 -14.08
C PRO A 77 13.57 2.00 -14.03
N ILE A 78 13.57 2.55 -12.81
CA ILE A 78 13.77 3.98 -12.59
C ILE A 78 15.26 4.27 -12.78
N SER A 79 15.59 5.30 -13.56
CA SER A 79 16.98 5.72 -13.77
C SER A 79 17.70 6.02 -12.44
N ALA A 80 19.00 5.71 -12.40
CA ALA A 80 19.83 5.97 -11.22
C ALA A 80 19.86 7.47 -10.86
N GLU A 81 19.83 8.34 -11.87
CA GLU A 81 19.79 9.80 -11.73
C GLU A 81 18.52 10.24 -11.01
N TYR A 82 17.37 9.68 -11.39
CA TYR A 82 16.10 10.01 -10.74
C TYR A 82 16.00 9.42 -9.34
N VAL A 83 16.52 8.21 -9.10
CA VAL A 83 16.64 7.65 -7.75
C VAL A 83 17.50 8.56 -6.86
N LYS A 84 18.65 9.03 -7.37
CA LYS A 84 19.52 9.98 -6.68
C LYS A 84 18.80 11.30 -6.40
N LEU A 85 18.04 11.80 -7.36
CA LEU A 85 17.21 12.99 -7.21
C LEU A 85 16.19 12.84 -6.07
N VAL A 86 15.35 11.80 -6.11
CA VAL A 86 14.34 11.51 -5.07
C VAL A 86 15.00 11.27 -3.70
N SER A 87 16.18 10.64 -3.67
CA SER A 87 16.88 10.38 -2.40
C SER A 87 17.38 11.65 -1.70
N ARG A 88 17.54 12.76 -2.44
CA ARG A 88 18.09 14.03 -1.93
C ARG A 88 17.03 15.02 -1.48
N THR A 89 15.75 14.75 -1.75
CA THR A 89 14.66 15.64 -1.35
C THR A 89 14.53 15.73 0.17
N ARG A 90 14.12 16.89 0.67
CA ARG A 90 13.77 17.14 2.08
C ARG A 90 12.44 16.54 2.52
N ALA A 91 11.67 15.96 1.60
CA ALA A 91 10.45 15.23 1.92
C ALA A 91 10.71 14.18 3.01
N ASN A 92 9.67 13.85 3.79
CA ASN A 92 9.77 12.84 4.83
C ASN A 92 10.41 11.56 4.26
N PRO A 93 11.50 11.03 4.84
CA PRO A 93 12.14 9.82 4.33
C PRO A 93 11.14 8.68 4.12
N ARG A 94 10.15 8.50 5.01
CA ARG A 94 9.16 7.42 4.86
C ARG A 94 8.33 7.53 3.59
N ASP A 95 8.13 8.74 3.09
CA ASP A 95 7.15 9.06 2.06
C ASP A 95 7.81 9.48 0.74
N ARG A 96 9.09 9.90 0.75
CA ARG A 96 9.81 10.35 -0.47
C ARG A 96 9.76 9.35 -1.62
N GLY A 97 9.67 8.05 -1.32
CA GLY A 97 9.55 7.00 -2.33
C GLY A 97 8.28 7.14 -3.18
N TRP A 98 7.26 7.85 -2.70
CA TRP A 98 6.03 8.10 -3.45
C TRP A 98 6.28 9.00 -4.67
N LEU A 99 7.32 9.84 -4.64
CA LEU A 99 7.76 10.62 -5.81
C LEU A 99 8.18 9.73 -6.99
N ALA A 100 8.47 8.46 -6.78
CA ALA A 100 8.71 7.52 -7.86
C ALA A 100 7.50 7.37 -8.80
N LYS A 101 6.25 7.56 -8.31
CA LYS A 101 5.04 7.48 -9.16
C LYS A 101 5.07 8.49 -10.30
N TRP A 102 5.76 9.61 -10.10
CA TRP A 102 5.90 10.64 -11.12
C TRP A 102 6.53 10.10 -12.41
N TRP A 103 7.36 9.06 -12.32
CA TRP A 103 7.95 8.39 -13.48
C TRP A 103 6.91 7.89 -14.49
N ALA A 104 5.68 7.58 -14.04
CA ALA A 104 4.58 7.21 -14.94
C ALA A 104 4.23 8.31 -15.96
N THR A 105 4.48 9.58 -15.63
CA THR A 105 4.26 10.71 -16.56
C THR A 105 5.26 10.73 -17.72
N GLY A 106 6.41 10.07 -17.56
CA GLY A 106 7.47 9.95 -18.57
C GLY A 106 7.32 8.75 -19.51
N LEU A 107 6.34 7.87 -19.30
CA LEU A 107 6.12 6.66 -20.10
C LEU A 107 5.48 6.94 -21.47
N THR A 108 6.07 7.85 -22.23
CA THR A 108 5.58 8.41 -23.51
C THR A 108 5.44 7.40 -24.65
N ARG A 109 5.83 6.14 -24.45
CA ARG A 109 5.54 5.04 -25.38
C ARG A 109 4.09 4.52 -25.30
N TYR A 110 3.34 4.97 -24.29
CA TYR A 110 1.92 4.70 -24.10
C TYR A 110 1.10 5.97 -24.30
N ASP A 111 -0.11 5.80 -24.83
CA ASP A 111 -1.08 6.88 -24.97
C ASP A 111 -1.80 7.14 -23.63
N LEU A 112 -1.93 6.09 -22.81
CA LEU A 112 -2.66 6.11 -21.55
C LEU A 112 -2.01 5.15 -20.53
N VAL A 113 -1.84 5.61 -19.30
CA VAL A 113 -1.34 4.80 -18.18
C VAL A 113 -2.33 4.87 -17.03
N LEU A 114 -2.83 3.70 -16.60
CA LEU A 114 -3.55 3.54 -15.34
C LEU A 114 -2.54 3.24 -14.24
N THR A 115 -2.32 4.16 -13.29
CA THR A 115 -1.50 3.88 -12.12
C THR A 115 -2.38 3.45 -10.95
N LEU A 116 -2.01 2.35 -10.29
CA LEU A 116 -2.67 1.83 -9.10
C LEU A 116 -1.65 1.65 -7.98
N ASP A 117 -1.98 2.09 -6.76
CA ASP A 117 -1.16 1.74 -5.60
C ASP A 117 -1.18 0.24 -5.32
N VAL A 118 -0.09 -0.28 -4.75
CA VAL A 118 0.02 -1.70 -4.36
C VAL A 118 -0.98 -2.11 -3.29
N ASP A 119 -1.62 -1.15 -2.61
CA ASP A 119 -2.62 -1.39 -1.57
C ASP A 119 -4.07 -1.16 -2.03
N ILE A 120 -4.26 -0.90 -3.32
CA ILE A 120 -5.57 -0.86 -3.96
C ILE A 120 -6.12 -2.27 -4.17
N ASP A 121 -7.39 -2.45 -3.83
CA ASP A 121 -8.12 -3.66 -4.13
C ASP A 121 -9.37 -3.41 -4.98
N LEU A 122 -9.32 -3.93 -6.21
CA LEU A 122 -10.42 -3.88 -7.17
C LEU A 122 -11.19 -5.20 -7.26
N PHE A 123 -10.66 -6.32 -6.75
CA PHE A 123 -11.20 -7.64 -7.09
C PHE A 123 -11.51 -8.54 -5.91
N GLU A 124 -10.78 -8.46 -4.80
CA GLU A 124 -10.76 -9.57 -3.83
C GLU A 124 -11.12 -9.19 -2.40
N LEU A 125 -10.79 -7.99 -1.92
CA LEU A 125 -11.04 -7.61 -0.52
C LEU A 125 -11.76 -6.27 -0.39
N SER A 126 -12.31 -5.71 -1.47
CA SER A 126 -13.26 -4.61 -1.33
C SER A 126 -14.35 -5.04 -0.36
N GLU A 127 -14.71 -4.16 0.57
CA GLU A 127 -15.49 -4.55 1.74
C GLU A 127 -16.75 -5.31 1.32
N ALA A 128 -17.07 -6.40 2.02
CA ALA A 128 -18.25 -7.22 1.72
C ALA A 128 -19.53 -6.39 1.59
N HIS A 129 -19.57 -5.22 2.25
CA HIS A 129 -20.63 -4.25 2.13
C HIS A 129 -20.73 -3.59 0.73
N GLU A 130 -19.63 -3.29 0.05
CA GLU A 130 -19.64 -2.72 -1.31
C GLU A 130 -20.06 -3.78 -2.32
N TRP A 131 -19.60 -5.01 -2.15
CA TRP A 131 -20.11 -6.14 -2.92
C TRP A 131 -21.60 -6.34 -2.69
N ALA A 132 -22.06 -6.39 -1.45
CA ALA A 132 -23.48 -6.54 -1.13
C ALA A 132 -24.32 -5.43 -1.79
N ARG A 133 -23.87 -4.16 -1.71
CA ARG A 133 -24.54 -3.03 -2.36
C ARG A 133 -24.57 -3.14 -3.89
N ALA A 134 -23.57 -3.77 -4.49
CA ALA A 134 -23.48 -3.93 -5.94
C ALA A 134 -24.09 -5.25 -6.46
N GLY A 135 -24.69 -6.10 -5.61
CA GLY A 135 -25.21 -7.41 -6.02
C GLY A 135 -24.11 -8.46 -6.22
N GLY A 136 -23.06 -8.40 -5.40
CA GLY A 136 -21.91 -9.29 -5.41
C GLY A 136 -20.70 -8.73 -6.15
N ARG A 137 -19.62 -9.53 -6.20
CA ARG A 137 -18.34 -9.20 -6.85
C ARG A 137 -18.53 -8.78 -8.32
N GLU A 138 -19.27 -9.56 -9.09
CA GLU A 138 -19.48 -9.29 -10.51
C GLU A 138 -20.30 -8.00 -10.76
N GLY A 139 -21.26 -7.69 -9.89
CA GLY A 139 -21.99 -6.42 -9.98
C GLY A 139 -21.13 -5.21 -9.65
N TYR A 140 -20.22 -5.33 -8.67
CA TYR A 140 -19.21 -4.30 -8.38
C TYR A 140 -18.28 -4.07 -9.57
N LEU A 141 -17.78 -5.13 -10.21
CA LEU A 141 -16.95 -5.02 -11.41
C LEU A 141 -17.69 -4.39 -12.59
N ARG A 142 -18.97 -4.74 -12.79
CA ARG A 142 -19.82 -4.07 -13.79
C ARG A 142 -19.97 -2.58 -13.50
N ALA A 143 -20.11 -2.17 -12.24
CA ALA A 143 -20.21 -0.76 -11.88
C ALA A 143 -18.91 0.00 -12.20
N ILE A 144 -17.75 -0.60 -11.94
CA ILE A 144 -16.45 -0.03 -12.35
C ILE A 144 -16.35 0.06 -13.86
N ALA A 145 -16.66 -1.03 -14.58
CA ALA A 145 -16.63 -1.09 -16.03
C ALA A 145 -17.54 -0.01 -16.65
N ALA A 146 -18.75 0.16 -16.14
CA ALA A 146 -19.69 1.17 -16.60
C ALA A 146 -19.18 2.61 -16.39
N ALA A 147 -18.63 2.89 -15.20
CA ALA A 147 -18.04 4.19 -14.89
C ALA A 147 -16.85 4.49 -15.82
N TRP A 148 -15.94 3.53 -15.99
CA TRP A 148 -14.75 3.69 -16.83
C TRP A 148 -15.08 3.76 -18.32
N SER A 149 -16.02 2.94 -18.80
CA SER A 149 -16.51 3.00 -20.19
C SER A 149 -17.14 4.36 -20.53
N THR A 150 -17.71 5.05 -19.55
CA THR A 150 -18.29 6.39 -19.76
C THR A 150 -17.22 7.48 -19.73
N GLU A 151 -16.31 7.43 -18.77
CA GLU A 151 -15.38 8.53 -18.50
C GLU A 151 -14.09 8.46 -19.32
N LEU A 152 -13.60 7.25 -19.66
CA LEU A 152 -12.33 7.10 -20.36
C LEU A 152 -12.35 7.63 -21.80
N PRO A 153 -13.37 7.39 -22.65
CA PRO A 153 -13.40 7.98 -23.99
C PRO A 153 -13.41 9.51 -23.93
N ARG A 154 -14.19 10.08 -23.00
CA ARG A 154 -14.24 11.53 -22.77
C ARG A 154 -12.87 12.04 -22.35
N PHE A 155 -12.21 11.36 -21.41
CA PHE A 155 -10.87 11.73 -20.98
C PHE A 155 -9.89 11.66 -22.13
N VAL A 156 -9.84 10.55 -22.88
CA VAL A 156 -8.96 10.33 -24.04
C VAL A 156 -9.15 11.42 -25.11
N ALA A 157 -10.39 11.78 -25.44
CA ALA A 157 -10.70 12.83 -26.41
C ALA A 157 -10.46 14.26 -25.88
N SER A 158 -10.45 14.47 -24.56
CA SER A 158 -10.29 15.80 -23.96
C SER A 158 -8.83 16.30 -23.97
N PRO A 159 -8.58 17.61 -23.81
CA PRO A 159 -7.23 18.14 -23.58
C PRO A 159 -6.67 17.81 -22.19
N MET A 160 -7.46 17.19 -21.31
CA MET A 160 -7.02 16.80 -19.97
C MET A 160 -5.96 15.70 -20.06
N ARG A 161 -5.01 15.73 -19.12
CA ARG A 161 -3.83 14.85 -19.08
C ARG A 161 -3.77 14.00 -17.82
N LEU A 162 -4.52 14.38 -16.79
CA LEU A 162 -4.71 13.61 -15.57
C LEU A 162 -6.20 13.46 -15.28
N LEU A 163 -6.63 12.22 -15.05
CA LEU A 163 -7.94 11.89 -14.50
C LEU A 163 -7.73 11.14 -13.18
N ALA A 164 -8.16 11.72 -12.08
CA ALA A 164 -8.04 11.14 -10.75
C ALA A 164 -9.25 11.52 -9.91
N ARG A 165 -9.34 11.02 -8.68
CA ARG A 165 -10.39 11.45 -7.75
C ARG A 165 -9.75 12.32 -6.66
N PRO A 166 -10.39 13.42 -6.23
CA PRO A 166 -10.01 14.05 -4.96
C PRO A 166 -10.36 13.13 -3.79
N ASP A 167 -9.73 13.32 -2.64
CA ASP A 167 -10.18 12.74 -1.38
C ASP A 167 -10.43 13.83 -0.32
N PHE A 168 -10.63 13.42 0.94
CA PHE A 168 -10.90 14.39 2.01
C PHE A 168 -9.68 15.28 2.32
N SER A 169 -8.46 14.86 1.95
CA SER A 169 -7.22 15.55 2.25
C SER A 169 -6.71 16.36 1.04
N ALA A 170 -6.60 15.72 -0.13
CA ALA A 170 -5.90 16.26 -1.28
C ALA A 170 -6.80 16.47 -2.52
N PRO A 171 -6.49 17.49 -3.36
CA PRO A 171 -7.16 17.69 -4.64
C PRO A 171 -6.97 16.54 -5.63
N VAL A 172 -5.84 15.85 -5.54
CA VAL A 172 -5.52 14.67 -6.35
C VAL A 172 -5.11 13.53 -5.41
N ASN A 173 -5.95 12.53 -5.26
CA ASN A 173 -5.55 11.25 -4.67
C ASN A 173 -4.78 10.43 -5.72
N THR A 174 -3.59 9.96 -5.36
CA THR A 174 -2.67 9.24 -6.25
C THR A 174 -2.76 7.72 -6.12
N GLY A 175 -3.81 7.20 -5.47
CA GLY A 175 -4.06 5.77 -5.37
C GLY A 175 -4.53 5.17 -6.69
N ILE A 176 -5.31 5.94 -7.48
CA ILE A 176 -5.76 5.58 -8.82
C ILE A 176 -5.66 6.81 -9.71
N LEU A 177 -4.82 6.75 -10.73
CA LEU A 177 -4.66 7.82 -11.73
C LEU A 177 -4.77 7.24 -13.13
N TRP A 178 -5.43 7.99 -14.01
CA TRP A 178 -5.30 7.84 -15.44
C TRP A 178 -4.46 9.00 -15.98
N ILE A 179 -3.36 8.69 -16.63
CA ILE A 179 -2.35 9.67 -17.07
C ILE A 179 -2.19 9.55 -18.59
N LYS A 180 -2.17 10.68 -19.30
CA LYS A 180 -1.64 10.78 -20.66
C LYS A 180 -0.17 11.20 -20.58
N PRO A 181 0.80 10.29 -20.71
CA PRO A 181 2.21 10.62 -20.46
C PRO A 181 2.71 11.68 -21.44
N ARG A 182 3.44 12.68 -20.94
CA ARG A 182 4.07 13.72 -21.76
C ARG A 182 5.44 14.04 -21.21
N ARG A 183 6.41 14.16 -22.11
CA ARG A 183 7.80 14.50 -21.76
C ARG A 183 7.88 15.82 -21.00
N ASP A 184 7.17 16.84 -21.47
CA ASP A 184 7.21 18.18 -20.85
C ASP A 184 6.65 18.17 -19.42
N ASP A 185 5.56 17.43 -19.19
CA ASP A 185 4.99 17.29 -17.85
C ASP A 185 6.00 16.55 -16.95
N PHE A 186 6.57 15.43 -17.40
CA PHE A 186 7.60 14.71 -16.65
C PHE A 186 8.78 15.61 -16.27
N MET A 187 9.33 16.35 -17.24
CA MET A 187 10.46 17.27 -17.02
C MET A 187 10.13 18.41 -16.07
N LEU A 188 8.90 18.96 -16.13
CA LEU A 188 8.43 19.96 -15.18
C LEU A 188 8.43 19.44 -13.75
N GLY A 189 7.93 18.22 -13.52
CA GLY A 189 7.96 17.62 -12.19
C GLY A 189 9.37 17.27 -11.73
N VAL A 190 10.25 16.77 -12.62
CA VAL A 190 11.67 16.58 -12.31
C VAL A 190 12.32 17.89 -11.85
N ALA A 191 12.04 19.01 -12.53
CA ALA A 191 12.56 20.32 -12.15
C ALA A 191 11.99 20.82 -10.81
N LEU A 192 10.73 20.52 -10.48
CA LEU A 192 10.12 20.82 -9.18
C LEU A 192 10.80 20.02 -8.05
N ILE A 193 11.04 18.71 -8.27
CA ILE A 193 11.75 17.84 -7.32
C ILE A 193 13.20 18.32 -7.12
N ALA A 194 13.90 18.66 -8.21
CA ALA A 194 15.31 19.07 -8.17
C ALA A 194 15.58 20.35 -7.39
N ARG A 195 14.62 21.28 -7.39
CA ARG A 195 14.73 22.52 -6.62
C ARG A 195 14.54 22.30 -5.12
N ASP A 196 13.87 21.22 -4.73
CA ASP A 196 13.67 20.80 -3.33
C ASP A 196 13.25 21.95 -2.40
N ASN A 197 12.39 22.84 -2.91
CA ASN A 197 11.94 24.03 -2.22
C ASN A 197 10.45 23.92 -1.92
N PHE A 198 10.08 22.92 -1.13
CA PHE A 198 8.72 22.74 -0.64
C PHE A 198 8.55 23.38 0.74
N THR A 199 7.44 24.09 0.94
CA THR A 199 6.97 24.45 2.28
C THR A 199 5.48 24.16 2.42
N SER A 200 5.01 23.82 3.62
CA SER A 200 3.58 23.62 3.87
C SER A 200 2.73 24.86 3.60
N ALA A 201 3.31 26.06 3.74
CA ALA A 201 2.59 27.32 3.50
C ALA A 201 2.49 27.66 2.00
N ARG A 202 3.56 27.43 1.23
CA ARG A 202 3.70 27.96 -0.14
C ARG A 202 3.87 26.89 -1.22
N GLY A 203 3.91 25.62 -0.83
CA GLY A 203 4.00 24.47 -1.72
C GLY A 203 5.34 24.36 -2.43
N TRP A 204 5.30 23.72 -3.60
CA TRP A 204 6.45 23.49 -4.45
C TRP A 204 6.99 24.80 -5.04
N ASN A 205 8.30 25.00 -4.92
CA ASN A 205 9.01 26.22 -5.32
C ASN A 205 8.44 27.50 -4.71
N SER A 206 7.85 27.43 -3.52
CA SER A 206 7.17 28.55 -2.88
C SER A 206 6.15 29.29 -3.78
N SER A 207 5.52 28.54 -4.70
CA SER A 207 4.68 29.10 -5.76
C SER A 207 3.47 29.87 -5.26
N GLY A 208 2.93 29.52 -4.09
CA GLY A 208 1.67 30.11 -3.60
C GLY A 208 0.94 29.23 -2.59
N THR A 209 -0.05 29.82 -1.91
CA THR A 209 -1.02 29.01 -1.16
C THR A 209 -1.91 28.21 -2.12
N VAL A 210 -2.62 27.20 -1.61
CA VAL A 210 -3.46 26.34 -2.47
C VAL A 210 -4.55 27.16 -3.17
N ARG A 211 -5.22 28.09 -2.49
CA ARG A 211 -6.29 28.93 -3.06
C ARG A 211 -5.76 29.99 -4.01
N GLU A 212 -4.58 30.56 -3.77
CA GLU A 212 -3.92 31.49 -4.70
C GLU A 212 -3.69 30.84 -6.07
N LEU A 213 -3.30 29.56 -6.07
CA LEU A 213 -2.92 28.83 -7.27
C LEU A 213 -4.08 28.06 -7.90
N MET A 214 -5.13 27.74 -7.14
CA MET A 214 -6.25 26.95 -7.63
C MET A 214 -7.06 27.76 -8.66
N PRO A 215 -7.28 27.23 -9.87
CA PRO A 215 -8.15 27.90 -10.83
C PRO A 215 -9.58 28.04 -10.30
N ALA A 216 -10.15 29.25 -10.37
CA ALA A 216 -11.48 29.54 -9.84
C ALA A 216 -12.57 28.62 -10.42
N GLN A 217 -12.43 28.21 -11.69
CA GLN A 217 -13.36 27.28 -12.32
C GLN A 217 -13.37 25.91 -11.63
N TYR A 218 -12.24 25.44 -11.10
CA TYR A 218 -12.20 24.15 -10.41
C TYR A 218 -12.81 24.19 -9.02
N LEU A 219 -12.73 25.35 -8.34
CA LEU A 219 -13.41 25.58 -7.06
C LEU A 219 -14.92 25.68 -7.24
N ARG A 220 -15.41 26.11 -8.42
CA ARG A 220 -16.84 26.26 -8.70
C ARG A 220 -17.48 24.99 -9.27
N ASP A 221 -16.69 24.05 -9.77
CA ASP A 221 -17.22 22.81 -10.33
C ASP A 221 -17.60 21.82 -9.20
N PRO A 222 -18.91 21.60 -8.96
CA PRO A 222 -19.37 20.72 -7.88
C PRO A 222 -19.01 19.26 -8.15
N LEU A 223 -18.71 18.87 -9.39
CA LEU A 223 -18.32 17.51 -9.75
C LEU A 223 -16.87 17.21 -9.32
N LEU A 224 -16.02 18.24 -9.28
CA LEU A 224 -14.62 18.07 -8.84
C LEU A 224 -14.49 18.05 -7.33
N ARG A 225 -15.44 18.59 -6.56
CA ARG A 225 -15.45 18.61 -5.08
C ARG A 225 -14.13 19.07 -4.42
N LEU A 226 -13.34 19.90 -5.10
CA LEU A 226 -12.03 20.32 -4.57
C LEU A 226 -12.17 21.19 -3.31
N ASN A 227 -13.27 21.92 -3.17
CA ASN A 227 -13.59 22.70 -1.96
C ASN A 227 -13.71 21.84 -0.69
N ASP A 228 -13.99 20.55 -0.82
CA ASP A 228 -14.15 19.65 0.33
C ASP A 228 -12.81 19.16 0.87
N THR A 229 -11.74 19.30 0.08
CA THR A 229 -10.39 18.83 0.44
C THR A 229 -9.80 19.65 1.58
N GLN A 230 -9.05 19.02 2.47
CA GLN A 230 -8.30 19.71 3.53
C GLN A 230 -7.35 20.77 2.95
N ALA A 231 -6.71 20.48 1.81
CA ALA A 231 -5.82 21.41 1.11
C ALA A 231 -6.49 22.76 0.81
N VAL A 232 -7.69 22.73 0.22
CA VAL A 232 -8.43 23.95 -0.16
C VAL A 232 -9.07 24.61 1.07
N ARG A 233 -9.65 23.82 1.99
CA ARG A 233 -10.26 24.37 3.22
C ARG A 233 -9.24 25.05 4.11
N GLY A 234 -8.11 24.40 4.37
CA GLY A 234 -7.01 24.93 5.16
C GLY A 234 -6.09 25.88 4.41
N ASN A 235 -6.30 26.07 3.10
CA ASN A 235 -5.45 26.88 2.22
C ASN A 235 -3.94 26.60 2.39
N THR A 236 -3.59 25.33 2.50
CA THR A 236 -2.24 24.88 2.88
C THR A 236 -1.84 23.65 2.10
N TRP A 237 -0.54 23.48 1.89
CA TRP A 237 0.06 22.27 1.35
C TRP A 237 0.32 21.20 2.42
N ALA A 238 -0.04 21.45 3.69
CA ALA A 238 0.02 20.48 4.79
C ALA A 238 -1.12 19.44 4.74
N PHE A 239 -1.31 18.80 3.60
CA PHE A 239 -2.24 17.67 3.41
C PHE A 239 -1.46 16.38 3.11
N THR A 240 -2.15 15.23 3.10
CA THR A 240 -1.53 13.93 2.87
C THR A 240 -0.79 13.91 1.53
N GLY A 241 0.51 13.66 1.57
CA GLY A 241 1.34 13.62 0.37
C GLY A 241 1.61 14.97 -0.29
N GLY A 242 1.40 16.09 0.41
CA GLY A 242 1.61 17.44 -0.13
C GLY A 242 3.06 17.75 -0.53
N ASP A 243 4.04 17.22 0.21
CA ASP A 243 5.49 17.35 -0.08
C ASP A 243 6.02 16.23 -1.00
N VAL A 244 5.15 15.34 -1.47
CA VAL A 244 5.48 14.19 -2.34
C VAL A 244 4.52 14.11 -3.52
N ASP A 245 3.99 12.92 -3.84
CA ASP A 245 3.24 12.66 -5.06
C ASP A 245 1.94 13.47 -5.18
N GLN A 246 1.03 13.42 -4.21
CA GLN A 246 -0.28 14.09 -4.31
C GLN A 246 -0.13 15.61 -4.51
N GLY A 247 0.82 16.21 -3.80
CA GLY A 247 1.16 17.62 -3.99
C GLY A 247 1.81 17.90 -5.33
N LEU A 248 2.74 17.06 -5.80
CA LEU A 248 3.39 17.24 -7.11
C LEU A 248 2.37 17.14 -8.25
N PHE A 249 1.50 16.13 -8.24
CA PHE A 249 0.43 15.99 -9.24
C PHE A 249 -0.57 17.15 -9.17
N THR A 250 -0.94 17.60 -7.96
CA THR A 250 -1.79 18.79 -7.78
C THR A 250 -1.13 20.03 -8.39
N MET A 251 0.15 20.27 -8.08
CA MET A 251 0.89 21.42 -8.58
C MET A 251 0.97 21.43 -10.12
N VAL A 252 1.31 20.29 -10.72
CA VAL A 252 1.51 20.22 -12.17
C VAL A 252 0.17 20.22 -12.92
N TYR A 253 -0.76 19.33 -12.60
CA TYR A 253 -1.96 19.14 -13.42
C TYR A 253 -3.11 20.06 -13.07
N VAL A 254 -3.28 20.39 -11.78
CA VAL A 254 -4.40 21.24 -11.35
C VAL A 254 -4.04 22.71 -11.51
N MET A 255 -2.86 23.12 -11.02
CA MET A 255 -2.50 24.54 -10.92
C MET A 255 -1.77 25.08 -12.14
N ARG A 256 -0.72 24.37 -12.62
CA ARG A 256 0.13 24.85 -13.73
C ARG A 256 -0.46 24.53 -15.10
N ALA A 257 -0.67 23.25 -15.40
CA ALA A 257 -1.13 22.81 -16.71
C ALA A 257 -2.65 22.97 -16.90
N ARG A 258 -3.42 23.06 -15.81
CA ARG A 258 -4.90 23.12 -15.81
C ARG A 258 -5.51 22.00 -16.68
N ALA A 259 -4.92 20.82 -16.57
CA ALA A 259 -5.19 19.65 -17.40
C ALA A 259 -5.68 18.46 -16.55
N TYR A 260 -6.47 18.77 -15.51
CA TYR A 260 -7.05 17.84 -14.56
C TYR A 260 -8.55 17.64 -14.78
N ALA A 261 -9.00 16.39 -14.75
CA ALA A 261 -10.38 15.98 -14.66
C ALA A 261 -10.61 15.10 -13.42
N ALA A 262 -11.80 15.17 -12.82
CA ALA A 262 -12.19 14.23 -11.78
C ALA A 262 -12.93 13.03 -12.36
N LEU A 263 -12.63 11.82 -11.88
CA LEU A 263 -13.41 10.64 -12.19
C LEU A 263 -14.83 10.79 -11.61
N ARG A 264 -15.84 10.81 -12.49
CA ARG A 264 -17.24 10.94 -12.10
C ARG A 264 -17.79 9.58 -11.63
N GLY A 265 -18.70 9.63 -10.67
CA GLY A 265 -19.37 8.45 -10.12
C GLY A 265 -18.73 7.88 -8.86
N ARG A 266 -19.49 7.05 -8.14
CA ARG A 266 -19.04 6.37 -6.91
C ARG A 266 -18.34 5.07 -7.26
N VAL A 267 -17.15 5.14 -7.85
CA VAL A 267 -16.24 3.99 -7.80
C VAL A 267 -15.50 4.10 -6.48
N TYR A 268 -16.03 3.44 -5.45
CA TYR A 268 -15.30 3.25 -4.20
C TYR A 268 -14.29 2.15 -4.44
N VAL A 269 -13.01 2.47 -4.31
CA VAL A 269 -11.97 1.45 -4.34
C VAL A 269 -11.39 1.37 -2.94
N LYS A 270 -11.32 0.16 -2.40
CA LYS A 270 -10.77 -0.04 -1.07
C LYS A 270 -9.28 0.27 -1.13
N HIS A 271 -8.92 1.33 -0.42
CA HIS A 271 -7.55 1.65 -0.10
C HIS A 271 -7.28 1.07 1.28
N ASN A 272 -6.37 0.10 1.35
CA ASN A 272 -5.96 -0.45 2.64
C ASN A 272 -5.01 0.58 3.28
N TRP A 273 -5.56 1.60 3.96
CA TRP A 273 -4.77 2.65 4.60
C TRP A 273 -3.90 2.09 5.73
N ALA A 274 -2.78 2.76 6.01
CA ALA A 274 -1.78 2.42 7.03
C ALA A 274 -2.25 1.38 8.07
N GLY A 275 -3.11 1.74 9.04
CA GLY A 275 -3.52 0.85 10.14
C GLY A 275 -4.52 -0.28 9.79
N THR A 276 -5.20 -0.20 8.65
CA THR A 276 -6.16 -1.21 8.17
C THR A 276 -5.58 -2.15 7.12
N LYS A 277 -4.28 -2.01 6.80
CA LYS A 277 -3.55 -2.94 5.93
C LYS A 277 -3.66 -4.36 6.50
N PRO A 278 -4.35 -5.30 5.83
CA PRO A 278 -4.53 -6.65 6.37
C PRO A 278 -3.19 -7.38 6.56
N TRP A 279 -2.14 -6.97 5.82
CA TRP A 279 -0.76 -7.45 5.99
C TRP A 279 0.07 -6.69 7.05
N GLN A 280 -0.52 -5.79 7.84
CA GLN A 280 0.15 -5.22 9.01
C GLN A 280 0.05 -6.08 10.26
N HIS A 281 -1.06 -6.82 10.41
CA HIS A 281 -1.39 -7.56 11.64
C HIS A 281 -1.12 -9.06 11.52
N ALA A 282 -1.26 -9.62 10.32
CA ALA A 282 -0.69 -10.91 9.98
C ALA A 282 0.68 -10.68 9.33
N ALA A 283 1.70 -11.44 9.71
CA ALA A 283 2.79 -11.70 8.76
C ALA A 283 2.13 -12.05 7.43
N CYS A 284 2.63 -11.54 6.30
CA CYS A 284 1.94 -11.55 5.01
C CYS A 284 1.31 -12.89 4.62
N PHE A 285 1.87 -13.96 5.16
CA PHE A 285 1.25 -15.24 5.42
C PHE A 285 -0.28 -15.29 5.65
N GLY A 286 -0.83 -14.65 6.68
CA GLY A 286 -2.28 -14.75 6.97
C GLY A 286 -3.13 -14.09 5.89
N PHE A 287 -2.57 -13.06 5.24
CA PHE A 287 -3.14 -12.44 4.07
C PHE A 287 -3.07 -13.39 2.86
N TYR A 288 -1.92 -13.99 2.57
CA TYR A 288 -1.79 -14.97 1.49
C TYR A 288 -2.63 -16.23 1.67
N ALA A 289 -2.83 -16.69 2.91
CA ALA A 289 -3.74 -17.79 3.22
C ALA A 289 -5.21 -17.41 2.94
N ALA A 290 -5.63 -16.21 3.34
CA ALA A 290 -6.98 -15.71 3.01
C ALA A 290 -7.19 -15.56 1.49
N LEU A 291 -6.11 -15.31 0.75
CA LEU A 291 -6.09 -15.26 -0.70
C LEU A 291 -6.04 -16.64 -1.37
N GLY A 292 -6.01 -17.74 -0.61
CA GLY A 292 -5.86 -19.10 -1.13
C GLY A 292 -4.50 -19.40 -1.75
N LEU A 293 -3.51 -18.52 -1.54
CA LEU A 293 -2.15 -18.67 -2.08
C LEU A 293 -1.26 -19.55 -1.21
N VAL A 294 -1.70 -19.83 0.02
CA VAL A 294 -1.04 -20.75 0.93
C VAL A 294 -2.10 -21.62 1.60
N GLU A 295 -1.93 -22.94 1.54
CA GLU A 295 -2.80 -23.87 2.26
C GLU A 295 -2.31 -23.98 3.71
N LEU A 296 -3.18 -23.68 4.66
CA LEU A 296 -2.89 -23.93 6.07
C LEU A 296 -3.27 -25.37 6.38
N ARG A 297 -2.28 -26.23 6.58
CA ARG A 297 -2.55 -27.58 7.08
C ARG A 297 -2.48 -27.59 8.59
N ALA A 298 -3.53 -28.11 9.22
CA ALA A 298 -3.43 -28.51 10.61
C ALA A 298 -2.47 -29.70 10.66
N VAL A 299 -1.39 -29.57 11.42
CA VAL A 299 -0.46 -30.64 11.73
C VAL A 299 -0.61 -30.92 13.21
N PRO A 300 -0.61 -32.19 13.64
CA PRO A 300 -0.60 -32.51 15.06
C PRO A 300 0.54 -31.73 15.74
N ALA A 301 0.27 -31.14 16.91
CA ALA A 301 1.36 -30.64 17.72
C ALA A 301 2.36 -31.79 17.96
N PRO A 302 3.68 -31.52 17.92
CA PRO A 302 4.64 -32.54 18.29
C PRO A 302 4.24 -33.09 19.66
N ALA A 303 4.20 -34.43 19.78
CA ALA A 303 3.90 -35.08 21.04
C ALA A 303 4.80 -34.44 22.12
N PRO A 304 4.25 -34.09 23.31
CA PRO A 304 5.07 -33.52 24.37
C PRO A 304 6.29 -34.41 24.56
N MET A 305 7.49 -33.80 24.60
CA MET A 305 8.70 -34.57 24.85
C MET A 305 8.48 -35.39 26.13
N PRO A 306 8.81 -36.69 26.13
CA PRO A 306 8.66 -37.51 27.31
C PRO A 306 9.35 -36.80 28.46
N THR A 307 8.59 -36.51 29.51
CA THR A 307 9.14 -35.92 30.74
C THR A 307 10.30 -36.82 31.16
N PRO A 308 11.48 -36.26 31.49
CA PRO A 308 12.57 -37.05 32.03
C PRO A 308 12.02 -37.94 33.14
N ALA A 309 12.37 -39.22 33.13
CA ALA A 309 11.84 -40.26 34.02
C ALA A 309 12.30 -40.10 35.49
N GLY A 310 12.21 -38.88 36.03
CA GLY A 310 12.81 -38.47 37.30
C GLY A 310 11.83 -38.36 38.48
N ASP A 311 10.53 -38.23 38.24
CA ASP A 311 9.55 -38.12 39.34
C ASP A 311 8.41 -39.11 39.13
N GLN A 312 8.53 -40.29 39.75
CA GLN A 312 7.39 -41.17 39.92
C GLN A 312 6.35 -40.47 40.81
N PRO A 313 5.08 -40.36 40.38
CA PRO A 313 4.03 -39.85 41.25
C PRO A 313 3.87 -40.80 42.44
N ARG A 314 3.82 -40.22 43.65
CA ARG A 314 3.53 -40.97 44.87
C ARG A 314 2.22 -41.75 44.71
N PRO A 315 2.14 -43.01 45.18
CA PRO A 315 0.90 -43.78 45.13
C PRO A 315 -0.18 -43.07 45.95
N GLY A 316 -1.30 -42.70 45.32
CA GLY A 316 -2.48 -42.13 46.00
C GLY A 316 -3.15 -40.93 45.33
N ALA A 317 -2.60 -40.35 44.26
CA ALA A 317 -3.25 -39.25 43.56
C ALA A 317 -4.23 -39.77 42.49
N HIS A 318 -5.51 -39.43 42.62
CA HIS A 318 -6.56 -39.73 41.64
C HIS A 318 -6.19 -39.19 40.25
N ALA A 319 -6.33 -40.03 39.23
CA ALA A 319 -6.06 -39.67 37.84
C ALA A 319 -7.01 -38.54 37.37
N PRO A 320 -6.49 -37.41 36.87
CA PRO A 320 -7.34 -36.38 36.29
C PRO A 320 -7.97 -36.89 34.99
N ALA A 321 -9.18 -36.39 34.73
CA ALA A 321 -10.01 -36.73 33.59
C ALA A 321 -9.28 -36.60 32.25
N ARG A 322 -9.71 -37.44 31.28
CA ARG A 322 -9.24 -37.54 29.89
C ARG A 322 -8.63 -36.24 29.37
N LEU A 323 -7.34 -36.30 29.03
CA LEU A 323 -6.62 -35.26 28.29
C LEU A 323 -7.46 -34.84 27.08
N ALA A 324 -7.80 -33.55 27.03
CA ALA A 324 -8.35 -32.92 25.84
C ALA A 324 -7.44 -33.21 24.64
N ASP A 325 -8.02 -33.34 23.45
CA ASP A 325 -7.26 -33.54 22.21
C ASP A 325 -6.09 -32.56 22.13
N PRO A 326 -4.89 -33.01 21.71
CA PRO A 326 -3.72 -32.14 21.63
C PRO A 326 -4.04 -30.92 20.77
N PRO A 327 -3.62 -29.71 21.17
CA PRO A 327 -3.89 -28.51 20.40
C PRO A 327 -3.33 -28.68 18.99
N LEU A 328 -4.17 -28.51 17.97
CA LEU A 328 -3.74 -28.55 16.58
C LEU A 328 -2.75 -27.40 16.31
N ARG A 329 -1.60 -27.71 15.73
CA ARG A 329 -0.64 -26.71 15.25
C ARG A 329 -0.89 -26.47 13.77
N PHE A 330 -1.19 -25.25 13.35
CA PHE A 330 -1.27 -24.96 11.92
C PHE A 330 0.15 -24.79 11.36
N VAL A 331 0.56 -25.67 10.45
CA VAL A 331 1.82 -25.56 9.72
C VAL A 331 1.50 -25.23 8.27
N PRO A 332 2.21 -24.27 7.68
CA PRO A 332 2.02 -23.95 6.27
C PRO A 332 2.36 -25.16 5.38
N ASP A 333 1.41 -25.65 4.58
CA ASP A 333 1.74 -26.45 3.40
C ASP A 333 1.85 -25.50 2.20
N VAL A 334 3.09 -25.07 1.96
CA VAL A 334 3.38 -23.98 1.02
C VAL A 334 3.72 -24.59 -0.33
N ARG A 335 2.74 -24.65 -1.23
CA ARG A 335 3.00 -24.86 -2.66
C ARG A 335 3.23 -23.50 -3.34
N GLY A 336 4.39 -22.90 -3.08
CA GLY A 336 4.81 -21.67 -3.76
C GLY A 336 5.44 -21.96 -5.13
N PRO A 337 5.46 -21.00 -6.07
CA PRO A 337 6.21 -21.15 -7.29
C PRO A 337 7.70 -21.39 -6.95
N PRO A 338 8.37 -22.38 -7.57
CA PRO A 338 9.76 -22.67 -7.29
C PRO A 338 10.63 -21.42 -7.50
N GLY A 339 11.41 -21.03 -6.48
CA GLY A 339 12.46 -20.01 -6.59
C GLY A 339 12.28 -18.68 -5.82
N SER A 340 11.17 -18.43 -5.14
CA SER A 340 11.07 -17.18 -4.35
C SER A 340 11.81 -17.26 -3.02
N LYS A 341 12.70 -16.27 -2.79
CA LYS A 341 13.53 -16.10 -1.59
C LYS A 341 12.73 -15.65 -0.36
N CYS A 342 11.48 -15.23 -0.57
CA CYS A 342 10.58 -14.80 0.48
C CYS A 342 10.00 -15.98 1.26
N TRP A 343 9.82 -17.13 0.59
CA TRP A 343 9.08 -18.27 1.14
C TRP A 343 9.72 -18.92 2.36
N PRO A 344 11.04 -19.14 2.44
CA PRO A 344 11.65 -19.67 3.66
C PRO A 344 11.49 -18.72 4.86
N ARG A 345 11.60 -17.40 4.64
CA ARG A 345 11.40 -16.39 5.69
C ARG A 345 9.94 -16.21 6.09
N LEU A 346 9.01 -16.34 5.13
CA LEU A 346 7.57 -16.35 5.40
C LEU A 346 7.15 -17.61 6.18
N ARG A 347 7.75 -18.76 5.88
CA ARG A 347 7.59 -20.00 6.68
C ARG A 347 8.12 -19.80 8.11
N GLU A 348 9.32 -19.27 8.27
CA GLU A 348 9.91 -18.95 9.58
C GLU A 348 9.05 -17.95 10.38
N GLN A 349 8.51 -16.91 9.73
CA GLN A 349 7.59 -15.96 10.37
C GLN A 349 6.25 -16.60 10.74
N ALA A 350 5.72 -17.51 9.92
CA ALA A 350 4.50 -18.25 10.20
C ALA A 350 4.68 -19.21 11.40
N GLU A 351 5.81 -19.90 11.47
CA GLU A 351 6.18 -20.74 12.61
C GLU A 351 6.27 -19.93 13.91
N LYS A 352 6.91 -18.75 13.88
CA LYS A 352 6.99 -17.82 15.02
C LYS A 352 5.62 -17.24 15.41
N LEU A 353 4.73 -16.97 14.45
CA LEU A 353 3.38 -16.46 14.75
C LEU A 353 2.47 -17.55 15.35
N ALA A 354 2.63 -18.79 14.89
CA ALA A 354 1.96 -19.95 15.46
C ALA A 354 2.42 -20.19 16.92
N GLU A 355 3.72 -20.08 17.18
CA GLU A 355 4.29 -20.13 18.54
C GLU A 355 3.78 -18.98 19.43
N TRP A 356 3.69 -17.76 18.91
CA TRP A 356 3.16 -16.62 19.64
C TRP A 356 1.69 -16.79 20.04
N ARG A 357 0.82 -17.25 19.12
CA ARG A 357 -0.60 -17.54 19.41
C ARG A 357 -0.76 -18.63 20.46
N MET A 358 0.11 -19.65 20.49
CA MET A 358 0.09 -20.65 21.56
C MET A 358 0.46 -20.02 22.92
N SER A 359 1.42 -19.10 22.96
CA SER A 359 1.82 -18.41 24.19
C SER A 359 0.76 -17.45 24.76
N ASP A 360 -0.03 -16.80 23.91
CA ASP A 360 -1.10 -15.90 24.35
C ASP A 360 -2.36 -16.67 24.76
N THR A 361 -2.60 -17.84 24.20
CA THR A 361 -3.68 -18.73 24.65
C THR A 361 -3.37 -19.29 26.05
N ALA A 362 -2.09 -19.52 26.37
CA ALA A 362 -1.65 -19.91 27.72
C ALA A 362 -1.79 -18.78 28.78
N LYS A 363 -1.82 -17.51 28.36
CA LYS A 363 -2.00 -16.35 29.26
C LYS A 363 -3.47 -16.05 29.61
N ARG A 364 -4.44 -16.67 28.93
CA ARG A 364 -5.88 -16.46 29.17
C ARG A 364 -6.41 -17.12 30.46
N HIS A 365 -5.53 -17.64 31.30
CA HIS A 365 -5.87 -18.17 32.63
C HIS A 365 -5.34 -17.32 33.80
N ILE A 366 -4.87 -16.09 33.53
CA ILE A 366 -4.50 -15.14 34.58
C ILE A 366 -5.73 -14.22 34.84
N PRO A 367 -6.24 -14.16 36.08
CA PRO A 367 -7.35 -13.27 36.43
C PRO A 367 -7.02 -11.80 36.11
N PRO A 368 -8.01 -10.97 35.70
CA PRO A 368 -7.79 -9.58 35.30
C PRO A 368 -7.07 -8.71 36.34
N GLU A 369 -7.11 -9.14 37.60
CA GLU A 369 -6.58 -8.46 38.79
C GLU A 369 -5.05 -8.52 38.91
N GLN A 370 -4.39 -9.40 38.14
CA GLN A 370 -2.93 -9.57 38.15
C GLN A 370 -2.24 -8.96 36.93
N LEU A 371 -2.96 -8.24 36.07
CA LEU A 371 -2.36 -7.55 34.92
C LEU A 371 -1.75 -6.21 35.38
N PRO A 372 -0.44 -5.97 35.19
CA PRO A 372 0.14 -4.67 35.48
C PRO A 372 -0.45 -3.61 34.54
N VAL A 373 -0.81 -2.46 35.12
CA VAL A 373 -1.30 -1.28 34.44
C VAL A 373 -0.31 -0.85 33.35
N SER A 374 -0.86 -0.59 32.16
CA SER A 374 -0.18 -0.20 30.93
C SER A 374 0.99 0.76 31.12
N ALA A 375 2.19 0.34 30.69
CA ALA A 375 3.30 1.24 30.39
C ALA A 375 3.67 1.08 28.91
N GLY A 376 3.47 2.15 28.13
CA GLY A 376 3.98 2.25 26.78
C GLY A 376 5.51 2.28 26.76
N GLY A 377 6.10 1.67 25.74
CA GLY A 377 7.53 1.77 25.50
C GLY A 377 8.09 0.62 24.67
N PHE A 378 7.99 0.70 23.34
CA PHE A 378 8.89 -0.07 22.49
C PHE A 378 10.28 0.57 22.53
N GLY A 379 11.12 0.02 23.40
CA GLY A 379 12.53 0.35 23.55
C GLY A 379 13.34 0.00 22.30
N ARG A 380 14.26 0.90 21.95
CA ARG A 380 15.30 0.70 20.94
C ARG A 380 16.33 -0.28 21.48
N CYS A 381 16.79 -1.22 20.66
CA CYS A 381 18.06 -1.90 20.89
C CYS A 381 19.20 -0.87 20.77
N ARG A 382 19.84 -0.52 21.88
CA ARG A 382 21.21 0.00 21.89
C ARG A 382 22.07 -0.92 22.74
N LYS A 383 23.18 -1.37 22.13
CA LYS A 383 24.31 -1.98 22.84
C LYS A 383 25.09 -0.88 23.58
N GLY A 384 25.44 -1.17 24.83
CA GLY A 384 26.67 -0.69 25.48
C GLY A 384 26.58 0.64 26.23
N GLY A 385 26.94 0.61 27.51
CA GLY A 385 27.42 1.78 28.25
C GLY A 385 26.63 2.10 29.50
N VAL A 386 26.95 1.43 30.60
CA VAL A 386 26.57 1.83 31.97
C VAL A 386 27.26 3.15 32.30
N LYS A 387 26.49 4.20 32.60
CA LYS A 387 26.85 5.23 33.58
C LYS A 387 25.58 5.71 34.30
N GLN A 388 25.53 5.41 35.60
CA GLN A 388 24.55 5.94 36.54
C GLN A 388 24.68 7.46 36.63
N TYR A 389 23.57 8.18 36.52
CA TYR A 389 23.42 9.49 37.15
C TYR A 389 22.07 9.56 37.86
N LEU A 390 22.18 9.73 39.18
CA LEU A 390 21.10 10.05 40.12
C LEU A 390 20.50 11.41 39.76
N LEU A 391 19.17 11.49 39.68
CA LEU A 391 18.44 12.76 39.87
C LEU A 391 17.37 12.60 40.94
N ARG A 392 17.64 13.27 42.06
CA ARG A 392 16.74 13.53 43.17
C ARG A 392 15.49 14.26 42.67
N ARG A 393 14.32 13.79 43.11
CA ARG A 393 13.08 14.56 43.13
C ARG A 393 13.26 15.82 44.00
N ARG A 394 12.83 16.97 43.50
CA ARG A 394 12.28 18.04 44.35
C ARG A 394 10.92 18.43 43.78
N GLY A 395 9.93 18.37 44.66
CA GLY A 395 8.55 18.72 44.36
C GLY A 395 8.34 20.23 44.30
N ARG A 396 7.15 20.58 43.78
CA ARG A 396 6.53 21.90 43.85
C ARG A 396 6.47 22.42 45.28
N ARG A 397 6.59 23.73 45.44
CA ARG A 397 5.60 24.57 46.15
C ARG A 397 5.81 26.05 45.77
N GLN A 398 4.65 26.67 45.51
CA GLN A 398 4.32 28.10 45.29
C GLN A 398 4.88 28.77 44.05
#